data_AF-A0A2V5LZ24-F1
#
_entry.id   AF-A0A2V5LZ24-F1
#
_cell.length_a   1.000
_cell.length_b   1.000
_cell.length_c   1.000
_cell.angle_alpha   90.00
_cell.angle_beta   90.00
_cell.angle_gamma   90.00
#
_symmetry.space_group_name_H-M   'P 1'
#
loop_
_entity.id
_entity.type
_entity.pdbx_description
1 polymer ?
#
loop_
_entity_poly.entity_id
_entity_poly.type
_entity_poly.pdbx_seq_one_letter_code
_entity_poly.pdbx_strand_id
1 'polypeptide(L)'
;MTFAALAAALATIFAAGYGTLALVAREPARLNLAEQFGLSWLFGTGVVSLLIWLVGFCARGAVLQCLVTALCLLLVVIGRKQTPALRFPKRLSFFEFFLAAVLVVEIAIVFYLSFIRTLGWDGLLNWEIKARYAFENNGVLPPTYLADSSRTFTHHEYPLAVPFTQLWLYFWLGQANQFWAKIVFPMFYASGSILLAALAIR
;
A
#
# COMPACT_ATOMS: atom_id res chain seq x y z
N MET A 1 -21.10 -4.92 -2.23
CA MET A 1 -20.57 -3.86 -1.35
C MET A 1 -19.06 -4.01 -1.09
N THR A 2 -18.57 -5.22 -0.80
CA THR A 2 -17.15 -5.50 -0.49
C THR A 2 -16.14 -5.10 -1.57
N PHE A 3 -16.43 -5.36 -2.86
CA PHE A 3 -15.53 -4.98 -3.96
C PHE A 3 -15.40 -3.46 -4.14
N ALA A 4 -16.51 -2.71 -4.01
CA ALA A 4 -16.49 -1.26 -4.10
C ALA A 4 -15.69 -0.63 -2.95
N ALA A 5 -15.85 -1.16 -1.73
CA ALA A 5 -15.07 -0.77 -0.57
C ALA A 5 -13.57 -1.03 -0.78
N LEU A 6 -13.20 -2.24 -1.24
CA LEU A 6 -11.81 -2.57 -1.54
C LEU A 6 -11.23 -1.66 -2.62
N ALA A 7 -11.97 -1.43 -3.71
CA ALA A 7 -11.58 -0.53 -4.78
C ALA A 7 -11.37 0.89 -4.27
N ALA A 8 -12.24 1.41 -3.41
CA ALA A 8 -12.07 2.73 -2.80
C ALA A 8 -10.83 2.80 -1.89
N ALA A 9 -10.56 1.76 -1.12
CA ALA A 9 -9.37 1.67 -0.28
C ALA A 9 -8.08 1.68 -1.10
N LEU A 10 -8.03 0.89 -2.18
CA LEU A 10 -6.90 0.86 -3.10
C LEU A 10 -6.76 2.17 -3.87
N ALA A 11 -7.87 2.72 -4.37
CA ALA A 11 -7.87 3.97 -5.11
C ALA A 11 -7.35 5.13 -4.25
N THR A 12 -7.70 5.19 -2.96
CA THR A 12 -7.20 6.22 -2.04
C THR A 12 -5.70 6.06 -1.74
N ILE A 13 -5.21 4.82 -1.60
CA ILE A 13 -3.76 4.55 -1.52
C ILE A 13 -3.05 5.06 -2.79
N PHE A 14 -3.51 4.64 -3.96
CA PHE A 14 -2.91 5.05 -5.24
C PHE A 14 -3.00 6.56 -5.48
N ALA A 15 -4.12 7.19 -5.10
CA ALA A 15 -4.31 8.63 -5.18
C ALA A 15 -3.28 9.37 -4.31
N ALA A 16 -3.17 9.00 -3.02
CA ALA A 16 -2.20 9.59 -2.11
C ALA A 16 -0.76 9.44 -2.64
N GLY A 17 -0.44 8.25 -3.15
CA GLY A 17 0.87 7.95 -3.69
C GLY A 17 1.19 8.68 -4.98
N TYR A 18 0.24 8.79 -5.90
CA TYR A 18 0.39 9.56 -7.13
C TYR A 18 0.55 11.06 -6.84
N GLY A 19 -0.27 11.61 -5.94
CA GLY A 19 -0.15 13.00 -5.49
C GLY A 19 1.23 13.28 -4.88
N THR A 20 1.70 12.37 -4.03
CA THR A 20 3.05 12.46 -3.42
C THR A 20 4.16 12.33 -4.46
N LEU A 21 4.03 11.37 -5.38
CA LEU A 21 4.97 11.19 -6.49
C LEU A 21 5.08 12.47 -7.31
N ALA A 22 3.96 13.10 -7.66
CA ALA A 22 3.96 14.36 -8.41
C ALA A 22 4.66 15.50 -7.66
N LEU A 23 4.56 15.56 -6.33
CA LEU A 23 5.26 16.56 -5.51
C LEU A 23 6.76 16.29 -5.34
N VAL A 24 7.16 15.02 -5.35
CA VAL A 24 8.56 14.60 -5.13
C VAL A 24 9.34 14.53 -6.44
N ALA A 25 8.69 14.17 -7.54
CA ALA A 25 9.27 14.09 -8.87
C ALA A 25 9.60 15.50 -9.40
N ARG A 26 10.74 16.04 -8.99
CA ARG A 26 11.27 17.32 -9.51
C ARG A 26 11.57 17.18 -11.00
N GLU A 27 11.34 18.26 -11.74
CA GLU A 27 11.56 18.27 -13.20
C GLU A 27 13.03 17.99 -13.59
N PRO A 28 13.26 17.32 -14.74
CA PRO A 28 12.29 16.70 -15.63
C PRO A 28 12.28 15.16 -15.47
N ALA A 29 11.80 14.64 -14.33
CA ALA A 29 11.62 13.20 -14.15
C ALA A 29 10.55 12.65 -15.12
N ARG A 30 10.99 11.99 -16.21
CA ARG A 30 10.11 11.31 -17.16
C ARG A 30 9.87 9.87 -16.73
N LEU A 31 8.71 9.59 -16.16
CA LEU A 31 8.33 8.26 -15.67
C LEU A 31 7.33 7.60 -16.62
N ASN A 32 7.53 6.32 -16.92
CA ASN A 32 6.54 5.53 -17.64
C ASN A 32 5.39 5.11 -16.70
N LEU A 33 4.30 4.58 -17.27
CA LEU A 33 3.12 4.18 -16.48
C LEU A 33 3.41 3.10 -15.44
N ALA A 34 4.32 2.18 -15.74
CA ALA A 34 4.68 1.08 -14.85
C ALA A 34 5.46 1.61 -13.63
N GLU A 35 6.37 2.55 -13.85
CA GLU A 35 7.09 3.28 -12.80
C GLU A 35 6.13 4.09 -11.94
N GLN A 36 5.19 4.80 -12.58
CA GLN A 36 4.17 5.57 -11.86
C GLN A 36 3.27 4.65 -11.01
N PHE A 37 2.87 3.49 -11.52
CA PHE A 37 2.09 2.51 -10.77
C PHE A 37 2.86 2.03 -9.53
N GLY A 38 4.08 1.54 -9.72
CA GLY A 38 4.88 0.99 -8.62
C GLY A 38 5.20 2.05 -7.56
N LEU A 39 5.62 3.24 -7.97
CA LEU A 39 5.92 4.34 -7.06
C LEU A 39 4.66 4.85 -6.34
N SER A 40 3.52 4.92 -7.04
CA SER A 40 2.26 5.33 -6.41
C SER A 40 1.80 4.33 -5.34
N TRP A 41 2.00 3.03 -5.55
CA TRP A 41 1.73 2.06 -4.48
C TRP A 41 2.65 2.26 -3.28
N LEU A 42 3.97 2.38 -3.51
CA LEU A 42 4.96 2.54 -2.43
C LEU A 42 4.76 3.84 -1.63
N PHE A 43 4.63 4.98 -2.31
CA PHE A 43 4.35 6.25 -1.63
C PHE A 43 2.98 6.25 -0.97
N GLY A 44 1.97 5.68 -1.63
CA GLY A 44 0.60 5.64 -1.11
C GLY A 44 0.49 4.88 0.20
N THR A 45 1.06 3.68 0.25
CA THR A 45 1.08 2.85 1.46
C THR A 45 1.87 3.53 2.59
N GLY A 46 3.02 4.13 2.28
CA GLY A 46 3.79 4.92 3.25
C GLY A 46 2.98 6.10 3.82
N VAL A 47 2.34 6.88 2.95
CA VAL A 47 1.54 8.05 3.33
C VAL A 47 0.32 7.67 4.14
N VAL A 48 -0.50 6.73 3.67
CA VAL A 48 -1.71 6.30 4.39
C VAL A 48 -1.35 5.79 5.77
N SER A 49 -0.32 4.95 5.89
CA SER A 49 0.12 4.43 7.19
C SER A 49 0.64 5.52 8.12
N LEU A 50 1.42 6.47 7.60
CA LEU A 50 1.89 7.61 8.38
C LEU A 50 0.75 8.51 8.84
N LEU A 51 -0.23 8.78 7.97
CA LEU A 51 -1.40 9.58 8.29
C LEU A 51 -2.29 8.90 9.34
N ILE A 52 -2.52 7.59 9.23
CA ILE A 52 -3.24 6.82 10.26
C ILE A 52 -2.52 6.96 11.61
N TRP A 53 -1.20 6.80 11.62
CA TRP A 53 -0.42 6.94 12.85
C TRP A 53 -0.53 8.34 13.46
N LEU A 54 -0.29 9.40 12.67
CA LEU A 54 -0.30 10.78 13.14
C LEU A 54 -1.69 11.28 13.53
N VAL A 55 -2.70 11.01 12.71
CA VAL A 55 -4.08 11.46 12.97
C VAL A 55 -4.72 10.61 14.06
N GLY A 56 -4.25 9.37 14.26
CA GLY A 56 -4.68 8.48 15.35
C GLY A 56 -4.42 9.04 16.76
N PHE A 57 -3.52 10.02 16.90
CA PHE A 57 -3.32 10.72 18.18
C PHE A 57 -4.50 11.62 18.57
N CYS A 58 -5.28 12.12 17.61
CA CYS A 58 -6.37 13.08 17.85
C CYS A 58 -7.75 12.61 17.41
N ALA A 59 -7.84 11.62 16.51
CA ALA A 59 -9.10 11.10 15.98
C ALA A 59 -9.14 9.57 15.99
N ARG A 60 -10.35 9.01 16.00
CA ARG A 60 -10.61 7.56 16.00
C ARG A 60 -11.82 7.22 15.12
N GLY A 61 -11.91 5.96 14.72
CA GLY A 61 -13.06 5.39 14.00
C GLY A 61 -13.34 6.11 12.68
N ALA A 62 -14.61 6.38 12.41
CA ALA A 62 -15.04 7.05 11.18
C ALA A 62 -14.40 8.43 10.99
N VAL A 63 -14.17 9.18 12.08
CA VAL A 63 -13.52 10.51 12.00
C VAL A 63 -12.09 10.37 11.48
N LEU A 64 -11.32 9.41 12.01
CA LEU A 64 -9.97 9.10 11.54
C LEU A 64 -9.98 8.72 10.06
N GLN A 65 -10.89 7.82 9.64
CA GLN A 65 -11.02 7.40 8.24
C GLN A 65 -11.34 8.59 7.30
N CYS A 66 -12.25 9.47 7.69
CA CYS A 66 -12.62 10.65 6.90
C CYS A 66 -11.45 11.64 6.78
N LEU A 67 -10.75 11.93 7.88
CA LEU A 67 -9.61 12.85 7.88
C LEU A 67 -8.46 12.32 7.01
N VAL A 68 -8.10 11.04 7.17
CA VAL A 68 -7.05 10.41 6.36
C VAL A 68 -7.44 10.40 4.87
N THR A 69 -8.70 10.09 4.54
CA THR A 69 -9.20 10.16 3.15
C THR A 69 -9.07 11.57 2.59
N ALA A 70 -9.52 12.58 3.33
CA ALA A 70 -9.46 13.98 2.91
C ALA A 70 -8.01 14.44 2.65
N LEU A 71 -7.07 14.07 3.52
CA LEU A 71 -5.65 14.36 3.35
C LEU A 71 -5.05 13.63 2.13
N CYS A 72 -5.42 12.37 1.89
CA CYS A 72 -5.02 11.63 0.69
C CYS A 72 -5.50 12.30 -0.60
N LEU A 73 -6.75 12.77 -0.64
CA LEU A 73 -7.30 13.49 -1.79
C LEU A 73 -6.67 14.87 -1.95
N LEU A 74 -6.35 15.56 -0.86
CA LEU A 74 -5.67 16.85 -0.89
C LEU A 74 -4.30 16.74 -1.57
N LEU A 75 -3.54 15.66 -1.31
CA LEU A 75 -2.25 15.42 -1.97
C LEU A 75 -2.39 15.33 -3.49
N VAL A 76 -3.47 14.75 -4.02
CA VAL A 76 -3.75 14.75 -5.46
C VAL A 76 -4.01 16.17 -5.96
N VAL A 77 -4.84 16.94 -5.25
CA VAL A 77 -5.21 18.30 -5.65
C VAL A 77 -4.00 19.24 -5.69
N ILE A 78 -3.05 19.07 -4.76
CA ILE A 78 -1.82 19.86 -4.71
C ILE A 78 -0.83 19.33 -5.78
N GLY A 79 -0.67 18.02 -5.88
CA GLY A 79 0.28 17.36 -6.79
C GLY A 79 -0.08 17.49 -8.28
N ARG A 80 -1.36 17.70 -8.64
CA ARG A 80 -1.80 17.80 -10.05
C ARG A 80 -1.11 18.90 -10.87
N LYS A 81 -0.50 19.89 -10.22
CA LYS A 81 0.24 20.96 -10.91
C LYS A 81 1.62 20.52 -11.39
N GLN A 82 2.11 19.38 -10.89
CA GLN A 82 3.45 18.86 -11.13
C GLN A 82 3.37 17.42 -11.69
N THR A 83 2.33 17.13 -12.49
CA THR A 83 2.16 15.78 -13.04
C THR A 83 3.39 15.37 -13.84
N PRO A 84 4.04 14.23 -13.48
CA PRO A 84 5.25 13.81 -14.16
C PRO A 84 4.96 13.52 -15.64
N ALA A 85 5.82 14.00 -16.52
CA ALA A 85 5.68 13.77 -17.96
C ALA A 85 5.76 12.26 -18.26
N LEU A 86 4.82 11.78 -19.07
CA LEU A 86 4.78 10.38 -19.48
C LEU A 86 5.94 10.06 -20.41
N ARG A 87 6.74 9.06 -20.03
CA ARG A 87 7.71 8.43 -20.92
C ARG A 87 7.03 7.31 -21.68
N PHE A 88 7.00 7.42 -23.00
CA PHE A 88 6.57 6.30 -23.85
C PHE A 88 7.64 5.20 -23.83
N PRO A 89 7.23 3.93 -23.68
CA PRO A 89 8.17 2.82 -23.68
C PRO A 89 8.88 2.73 -25.03
N LYS A 90 10.18 2.40 -25.01
CA LYS A 90 10.91 2.00 -26.22
C LYS A 90 10.31 0.68 -26.74
N ARG A 91 10.45 0.41 -28.04
CA ARG A 91 10.05 -0.88 -28.62
C ARG A 91 10.89 -1.98 -27.99
N LEU A 92 10.23 -2.93 -27.34
CA LEU A 92 10.90 -4.07 -26.70
C LEU A 92 11.45 -5.02 -27.77
N SER A 93 12.65 -5.52 -27.54
CA SER A 93 13.20 -6.68 -28.22
C SER A 93 12.40 -7.94 -27.86
N PHE A 94 12.55 -9.00 -28.67
CA PHE A 94 11.92 -10.29 -28.39
C PHE A 94 12.31 -10.85 -27.01
N PHE A 95 13.58 -10.69 -26.61
CA PHE A 95 14.07 -11.18 -25.32
C PHE A 95 13.48 -10.39 -24.15
N GLU A 96 13.39 -9.06 -24.25
CA GLU A 96 12.74 -8.22 -23.25
C GLU A 96 11.24 -8.53 -23.14
N PHE A 97 10.57 -8.78 -24.26
CA PHE A 97 9.18 -9.21 -24.26
C PHE A 97 8.98 -10.55 -23.56
N PHE A 98 9.85 -11.53 -23.83
CA PHE A 98 9.83 -12.82 -23.16
C PHE A 98 10.04 -12.68 -21.65
N LEU A 99 11.04 -11.91 -21.21
CA LEU A 99 11.28 -11.65 -19.78
C LEU A 99 10.10 -10.90 -19.13
N ALA A 100 9.51 -9.93 -19.80
CA ALA A 100 8.32 -9.24 -19.31
C ALA A 100 7.13 -10.20 -19.16
N ALA A 101 6.94 -11.14 -20.10
CA ALA A 101 5.91 -12.16 -20.00
C ALA A 101 6.15 -13.11 -18.82
N VAL A 102 7.39 -13.57 -18.61
CA VAL A 102 7.76 -14.39 -17.44
C VAL A 102 7.45 -13.63 -16.14
N LEU A 103 7.82 -12.35 -16.06
CA LEU A 103 7.55 -11.53 -14.88
C LEU A 103 6.06 -11.36 -14.62
N VAL A 104 5.25 -11.14 -15.66
CA VAL A 104 3.78 -11.05 -15.53
C VAL A 104 3.20 -12.36 -15.00
N VAL A 105 3.68 -13.51 -15.50
CA VAL A 105 3.26 -14.83 -15.02
C VAL A 105 3.66 -15.03 -13.54
N GLU A 106 4.87 -14.64 -13.16
CA GLU A 106 5.34 -14.73 -11.77
C GLU A 106 4.47 -13.87 -10.84
N ILE A 107 4.19 -12.61 -11.21
CA ILE A 107 3.27 -11.74 -10.46
C ILE A 107 1.90 -12.41 -10.33
N ALA A 108 1.32 -12.94 -11.41
CA ALA A 108 0.03 -13.61 -11.39
C ALA A 108 0.01 -14.83 -10.45
N ILE A 109 1.07 -15.63 -10.45
CA ILE A 109 1.24 -16.75 -9.52
C ILE A 109 1.30 -16.25 -8.07
N VAL A 110 2.07 -15.20 -7.78
CA VAL A 110 2.16 -14.62 -6.43
C VAL A 110 0.80 -14.09 -5.96
N PHE A 111 0.04 -13.42 -6.84
CA PHE A 111 -1.34 -13.03 -6.54
C PHE A 111 -2.21 -14.26 -6.22
N TYR A 112 -2.22 -15.25 -7.10
CA TYR A 112 -2.99 -16.48 -6.90
C TYR A 112 -2.66 -17.17 -5.57
N LEU A 113 -1.37 -17.41 -5.30
CA LEU A 113 -0.89 -18.02 -4.06
C LEU A 113 -1.27 -17.21 -2.82
N SER A 114 -1.24 -15.87 -2.90
CA SER A 114 -1.65 -14.99 -1.81
C SER A 114 -3.12 -15.15 -1.44
N PHE A 115 -4.00 -15.49 -2.38
CA PHE A 115 -5.43 -15.69 -2.09
C PHE A 115 -5.78 -17.11 -1.67
N ILE A 116 -5.09 -18.12 -2.19
CA ILE A 116 -5.35 -19.53 -1.81
C ILE A 116 -4.68 -19.97 -0.50
N ARG A 117 -3.60 -19.30 -0.08
CA ARG A 117 -2.91 -19.61 1.19
C ARG A 117 -3.30 -18.61 2.28
N THR A 118 -3.36 -19.07 3.52
CA THR A 118 -3.45 -18.17 4.69
C THR A 118 -2.09 -17.53 4.95
N LEU A 119 -2.07 -16.46 5.73
CA LEU A 119 -0.81 -15.90 6.21
C LEU A 119 -0.10 -16.93 7.09
N GLY A 120 1.20 -17.11 6.87
CA GLY A 120 2.06 -17.87 7.78
C GLY A 120 2.25 -17.13 9.11
N TRP A 121 2.91 -17.78 10.06
CA TRP A 121 3.18 -17.23 11.40
C TRP A 121 3.78 -15.82 11.37
N ASP A 122 4.76 -15.60 10.50
CA ASP A 122 5.42 -14.29 10.35
C ASP A 122 4.43 -13.20 9.96
N GLY A 123 3.63 -13.44 8.91
CA GLY A 123 2.64 -12.45 8.45
C GLY A 123 1.48 -12.25 9.43
N LEU A 124 1.13 -13.29 10.21
CA LEU A 124 0.12 -13.19 11.25
C LEU A 124 0.59 -12.33 12.42
N LEU A 125 1.79 -12.61 12.94
CA LEU A 125 2.30 -12.02 14.17
C LEU A 125 2.92 -10.64 13.96
N ASN A 126 3.60 -10.42 12.83
CA ASN A 126 4.22 -9.12 12.55
C ASN A 126 3.22 -8.10 12.05
N TRP A 127 2.20 -8.53 11.29
CA TRP A 127 1.33 -7.62 10.54
C TRP A 127 -0.16 -7.74 10.88
N GLU A 128 -0.77 -8.89 10.62
CA GLU A 128 -2.23 -9.06 10.73
C GLU A 128 -2.76 -8.77 12.13
N ILE A 129 -2.08 -9.27 13.18
CA ILE A 129 -2.54 -9.09 14.56
C ILE A 129 -2.58 -7.61 14.95
N LYS A 130 -1.60 -6.81 14.51
CA LYS A 130 -1.54 -5.37 14.78
C LYS A 130 -2.63 -4.62 14.02
N ALA A 131 -2.84 -4.96 12.74
CA ALA A 131 -3.90 -4.37 11.94
C ALA A 131 -5.29 -4.64 12.53
N ARG A 132 -5.55 -5.90 12.92
CA ARG A 132 -6.81 -6.30 13.57
C ARG A 132 -6.97 -5.65 14.93
N TYR A 133 -5.93 -5.66 15.77
CA TYR A 133 -5.99 -5.05 17.10
C TYR A 133 -6.24 -3.54 17.03
N ALA A 134 -5.58 -2.84 16.10
CA ALA A 134 -5.84 -1.43 15.86
C ALA A 134 -7.27 -1.19 15.34
N PHE A 135 -7.79 -2.05 14.45
CA PHE A 135 -9.18 -1.96 13.96
C PHE A 135 -10.21 -2.07 15.10
N GLU A 136 -10.06 -3.08 15.97
CA GLU A 136 -10.91 -3.24 17.17
C GLU A 136 -10.79 -2.05 18.15
N ASN A 137 -9.68 -1.32 18.09
CA ASN A 137 -9.44 -0.09 18.87
C ASN A 137 -9.72 1.18 18.05
N ASN A 138 -10.66 1.12 17.09
CA ASN A 138 -11.08 2.25 16.27
C ASN A 138 -9.94 2.92 15.50
N GLY A 139 -9.00 2.12 14.99
CA GLY A 139 -7.88 2.56 14.16
C GLY A 139 -6.61 2.96 14.88
N VAL A 140 -6.58 2.86 16.21
CA VAL A 140 -5.41 3.27 17.00
C VAL A 140 -4.84 2.05 17.68
N LEU A 141 -3.55 1.81 17.50
CA LEU A 141 -2.85 0.80 18.29
C LEU A 141 -2.59 1.38 19.70
N PRO A 142 -3.16 0.80 20.77
CA PRO A 142 -2.97 1.32 22.12
C PRO A 142 -1.49 1.36 22.52
N PRO A 143 -1.00 2.42 23.21
CA PRO A 143 0.39 2.47 23.67
C PRO A 143 0.78 1.30 24.57
N THR A 144 -0.18 0.75 25.33
CA THR A 144 0.01 -0.45 26.14
C THR A 144 0.37 -1.68 25.31
N TYR A 145 -0.09 -1.79 24.05
CA TYR A 145 0.34 -2.87 23.15
C TYR A 145 1.85 -2.81 22.90
N LEU A 146 2.37 -1.60 22.67
CA LEU A 146 3.77 -1.36 22.30
C LEU A 146 4.71 -1.46 23.50
N ALA A 147 4.24 -1.13 24.71
CA ALA A 147 5.05 -1.15 25.92
C ALA A 147 5.03 -2.50 26.68
N ASP A 148 4.11 -3.40 26.34
CA ASP A 148 3.89 -4.66 27.06
C ASP A 148 4.89 -5.74 26.62
N SER A 149 5.82 -6.10 27.51
CA SER A 149 6.85 -7.12 27.29
C SER A 149 6.29 -8.53 27.11
N SER A 150 5.07 -8.80 27.58
CA SER A 150 4.40 -10.08 27.35
C SER A 150 3.97 -10.28 25.88
N ARG A 151 4.02 -9.21 25.06
CA ARG A 151 3.65 -9.21 23.63
C ARG A 151 4.82 -9.29 22.67
N THR A 152 6.02 -9.57 23.16
CA THR A 152 7.25 -9.73 22.36
C THR A 152 7.10 -10.75 21.21
N PHE A 153 6.27 -11.79 21.39
CA PHE A 153 5.96 -12.76 20.33
C PHE A 153 5.26 -12.15 19.10
N THR A 154 4.74 -10.93 19.20
CA THR A 154 4.13 -10.18 18.08
C THR A 154 5.10 -9.21 17.40
N HIS A 155 6.37 -9.21 17.84
CA HIS A 155 7.38 -8.25 17.41
C HIS A 155 6.83 -6.82 17.46
N HIS A 156 6.43 -6.33 18.64
CA HIS A 156 5.76 -5.04 18.79
C HIS A 156 6.57 -3.84 18.24
N GLU A 157 7.88 -4.02 18.05
CA GLU A 157 8.84 -3.10 17.47
C GLU A 157 8.86 -3.08 15.94
N TYR A 158 8.25 -4.07 15.28
CA TYR A 158 8.24 -4.17 13.83
C TYR A 158 7.49 -2.98 13.18
N PRO A 159 7.98 -2.42 12.07
CA PRO A 159 7.39 -1.25 11.43
C PRO A 159 5.88 -1.37 11.14
N LEU A 160 5.14 -0.29 11.42
CA LEU A 160 3.67 -0.26 11.30
C LEU A 160 3.15 0.03 9.88
N ALA A 161 4.04 0.18 8.89
CA ALA A 161 3.65 0.52 7.52
C ALA A 161 2.70 -0.52 6.90
N VAL A 162 3.04 -1.80 6.98
CA VAL A 162 2.17 -2.89 6.48
C VAL A 162 0.91 -3.06 7.34
N PRO A 163 0.99 -3.15 8.68
CA PRO A 163 -0.20 -3.19 9.54
C PRO A 163 -1.21 -2.09 9.26
N PHE A 164 -0.76 -0.84 9.13
CA PHE A 164 -1.65 0.29 8.89
C PHE A 164 -2.18 0.36 7.46
N THR A 165 -1.45 -0.21 6.49
CA THR A 165 -2.01 -0.43 5.15
C THR A 165 -3.15 -1.46 5.19
N GLN A 166 -3.00 -2.56 5.94
CA GLN A 166 -4.07 -3.55 6.12
C GLN A 166 -5.26 -2.95 6.90
N LEU A 167 -5.00 -2.18 7.96
CA LEU A 167 -6.01 -1.45 8.72
C LEU A 167 -6.82 -0.51 7.83
N TRP A 168 -6.16 0.17 6.89
CA TRP A 168 -6.86 1.01 5.91
C TRP A 168 -7.89 0.22 5.12
N LEU A 169 -7.52 -0.97 4.63
CA LEU A 169 -8.46 -1.85 3.95
C LEU A 169 -9.62 -2.24 4.89
N TYR A 170 -9.35 -2.50 6.17
CA TYR A 170 -10.39 -2.83 7.16
C TYR A 170 -11.39 -1.70 7.39
N PHE A 171 -10.95 -0.45 7.43
CA PHE A 171 -11.84 0.69 7.53
C PHE A 171 -12.84 0.77 6.39
N TRP A 172 -12.39 0.60 5.14
CA TRP A 172 -13.28 0.61 3.99
C TRP A 172 -14.19 -0.61 3.94
N LEU A 173 -13.65 -1.79 4.27
CA LEU A 173 -14.41 -3.04 4.31
C LEU A 173 -15.43 -3.09 5.46
N GLY A 174 -15.25 -2.26 6.49
CA GLY A 174 -16.07 -2.26 7.71
C GLY A 174 -15.83 -3.46 8.62
N GLN A 175 -14.80 -4.28 8.35
CA GLN A 175 -14.47 -5.48 9.12
C GLN A 175 -13.01 -5.89 8.91
N ALA A 176 -12.43 -6.57 9.90
CA ALA A 176 -11.10 -7.17 9.81
C ALA A 176 -11.11 -8.46 8.96
N ASN A 177 -11.11 -8.30 7.64
CA ASN A 177 -11.17 -9.39 6.67
C ASN A 177 -9.79 -9.71 6.06
N GLN A 178 -9.10 -10.70 6.64
CA GLN A 178 -7.76 -11.12 6.22
C GLN A 178 -7.70 -11.51 4.73
N PHE A 179 -8.75 -12.13 4.18
CA PHE A 179 -8.76 -12.57 2.78
C PHE A 179 -8.46 -11.41 1.83
N TRP A 180 -9.12 -10.26 2.02
CA TRP A 180 -8.90 -9.07 1.21
C TRP A 180 -7.62 -8.32 1.59
N ALA A 181 -7.28 -8.26 2.88
CA ALA A 181 -6.07 -7.55 3.32
C ALA A 181 -4.77 -8.18 2.80
N LYS A 182 -4.78 -9.47 2.47
CA LYS A 182 -3.64 -10.14 1.84
C LYS A 182 -3.25 -9.55 0.49
N ILE A 183 -4.09 -8.76 -0.17
CA ILE A 183 -3.74 -8.08 -1.43
C ILE A 183 -2.53 -7.15 -1.28
N VAL A 184 -2.24 -6.67 -0.06
CA VAL A 184 -1.11 -5.78 0.22
C VAL A 184 0.22 -6.42 -0.19
N PHE A 185 0.41 -7.71 0.07
CA PHE A 185 1.66 -8.42 -0.19
C PHE A 185 2.00 -8.60 -1.68
N PRO A 186 1.12 -9.19 -2.52
CA PRO A 186 1.38 -9.31 -3.96
C PRO A 186 1.47 -7.93 -4.63
N MET A 187 0.81 -6.90 -4.11
CA MET A 187 0.95 -5.53 -4.61
C MET A 187 2.34 -4.94 -4.34
N PHE A 188 2.92 -5.18 -3.15
CA PHE A 188 4.32 -4.81 -2.88
C PHE A 188 5.28 -5.56 -3.79
N TYR A 189 5.09 -6.87 -3.95
CA TYR A 189 5.89 -7.70 -4.84
C TYR A 189 5.81 -7.17 -6.29
N ALA A 190 4.59 -6.99 -6.82
CA ALA A 190 4.38 -6.49 -8.18
C ALA A 190 5.01 -5.11 -8.39
N SER A 191 4.81 -4.19 -7.44
CA SER A 191 5.36 -2.83 -7.52
C SER A 191 6.89 -2.85 -7.53
N GLY A 192 7.51 -3.64 -6.65
CA GLY A 192 8.96 -3.80 -6.60
C GLY A 192 9.53 -4.39 -7.88
N SER A 193 8.97 -5.51 -8.35
CA SER A 193 9.45 -6.19 -9.55
C SER A 193 9.26 -5.35 -10.81
N ILE A 194 8.13 -4.65 -10.94
CA ILE A 194 7.87 -3.71 -12.05
C ILE A 194 8.91 -2.58 -12.05
N LEU A 195 9.22 -2.00 -10.88
CA LEU A 195 10.21 -0.92 -10.78
C LEU A 195 11.61 -1.40 -11.12
N LEU A 196 12.01 -2.57 -10.63
CA LEU A 196 13.30 -3.17 -10.97
C LEU A 196 13.42 -3.47 -12.47
N ALA A 197 12.38 -4.04 -13.08
CA ALA A 197 12.33 -4.26 -14.51
C ALA A 197 12.38 -2.93 -15.30
N ALA A 198 11.66 -1.90 -14.84
CA ALA A 198 11.66 -0.60 -15.48
C ALA A 198 13.03 0.10 -15.40
N LEU A 199 13.81 -0.13 -14.32
CA LEU A 199 15.19 0.35 -14.19
C LEU A 199 16.14 -0.37 -15.15
N ALA A 200 15.96 -1.69 -15.34
CA ALA A 200 16.79 -2.49 -16.24
C ALA A 200 16.66 -2.12 -17.72
N ILE A 201 15.51 -1.55 -18.12
CA ILE A 201 15.18 -1.18 -19.52
C ILE A 201 15.48 0.30 -19.83
N ARG A 202 15.95 1.10 -18.85
CA ARG A 202 16.27 2.53 -19.07
C ARG A 202 17.43 2.69 -20.05
#